data_AF-A0A935LN60-F1
#
_entry.id   AF-A0A935LN60-F1
#
_cell.length_a   1.000
_cell.length_b   1.000
_cell.length_c   1.000
_cell.angle_alpha   90.00
_cell.angle_beta   90.00
_cell.angle_gamma   90.00
#
_symmetry.space_group_name_H-M   'P 1'
#
loop_
_entity.id
_entity.type
_entity.pdbx_description
1 polymer ?
#
loop_
_entity_poly.entity_id
_entity_poly.type
_entity_poly.pdbx_seq_one_letter_code
_entity_poly.pdbx_strand_id
1 'polypeptide(L)' 'MMPKLSLAICTHNPRTDYLDRTLRSLQKQTLPLDQWELLLIDNASTNGVVQTMDLAGIRMRTS' A
#
# COMPACT_ATOMS: atom_id res chain seq x y z
N MET A 1 1.09 -5.08 -19.22
CA MET A 1 -0.19 -4.38 -19.40
C MET A 1 -0.20 -3.09 -18.56
N MET A 2 -0.94 -2.06 -18.96
CA MET A 2 -1.13 -0.85 -18.13
C MET A 2 -2.15 -1.16 -17.01
N PRO A 3 -1.91 -0.76 -15.75
CA PRO A 3 -2.88 -0.97 -14.68
C PRO A 3 -4.15 -0.17 -14.95
N LYS A 4 -5.30 -0.78 -14.65
CA LYS A 4 -6.64 -0.20 -14.83
C LYS A 4 -7.10 0.57 -13.59
N LEU A 5 -6.49 0.29 -12.43
CA LEU A 5 -6.83 0.86 -11.15
C LEU A 5 -5.57 1.30 -10.40
N SER A 6 -5.56 2.53 -9.92
CA SER A 6 -4.53 3.04 -9.02
C SER A 6 -5.18 3.35 -7.67
N LEU A 7 -4.66 2.74 -6.60
CA LEU A 7 -5.08 2.99 -5.23
C LEU A 7 -4.07 3.93 -4.58
N ALA A 8 -4.54 4.97 -3.88
CA ALA A 8 -3.69 5.87 -3.10
C ALA A 8 -4.12 5.83 -1.64
N ILE A 9 -3.19 5.50 -0.74
CA ILE A 9 -3.38 5.56 0.70
C ILE A 9 -2.43 6.61 1.26
N CYS A 10 -2.99 7.72 1.74
CA CYS A 10 -2.23 8.71 2.51
C CYS A 10 -2.36 8.39 4.00
N THR A 11 -1.24 8.43 4.73
CA THR A 11 -1.23 8.15 6.16
C THR A 11 -0.27 9.07 6.91
N HIS A 12 -0.54 9.30 8.20
CA HIS A 12 0.33 10.02 9.12
C HIS A 12 0.26 9.30 10.47
N ASN A 13 1.40 8.82 10.95
CA ASN A 13 1.54 7.96 12.12
C ASN A 13 0.52 6.80 12.15
N PRO A 14 0.48 5.95 11.10
CA PRO A 14 -0.47 4.85 11.05
C PRO A 14 -0.28 3.92 12.25
N ARG A 15 -1.40 3.39 12.74
CA ARG A 15 -1.38 2.21 13.59
C ARG A 15 -1.02 0.98 12.76
N THR A 16 0.03 0.26 13.18
CA THR A 16 0.56 -0.90 12.46
C THR A 16 -0.50 -1.97 12.20
N ASP A 17 -1.33 -2.28 13.20
CA ASP A 17 -2.37 -3.31 13.10
C ASP A 17 -3.44 -2.97 12.05
N TYR A 18 -3.75 -1.69 11.86
CA TYR A 18 -4.78 -1.26 10.92
C TYR A 18 -4.24 -1.21 9.49
N LEU A 19 -3.01 -0.73 9.34
CA LEU A 19 -2.38 -0.64 8.03
C LEU A 19 -2.08 -2.05 7.49
N ASP A 20 -1.57 -2.97 8.31
CA ASP A 20 -1.35 -4.38 7.94
C ASP A 20 -2.66 -5.07 7.49
N ARG A 21 -3.74 -4.93 8.28
CA ARG A 21 -5.06 -5.47 7.91
C ARG A 21 -5.56 -4.92 6.57
N THR A 22 -5.32 -3.64 6.30
CA THR A 22 -5.70 -3.00 5.04
C THR A 22 -4.91 -3.59 3.87
N LEU A 23 -3.58 -3.69 3.99
CA LEU A 23 -2.73 -4.27 2.94
C LEU A 23 -3.06 -5.74 2.67
N ARG A 24 -3.30 -6.55 3.72
CA ARG A 24 -3.73 -7.95 3.57
C ARG A 24 -5.09 -8.08 2.88
N SER A 25 -5.99 -7.13 3.08
CA SER A 25 -7.27 -7.10 2.37
C SER A 25 -7.07 -6.77 0.89
N LEU A 26 -6.17 -5.85 0.57
CA LEU A 26 -5.81 -5.51 -0.82
C LEU A 26 -5.19 -6.69 -1.57
N GLN A 27 -4.35 -7.49 -0.91
CA GLN A 27 -3.79 -8.72 -1.49
C GLN A 27 -4.85 -9.79 -1.82
N LYS A 28 -6.04 -9.73 -1.21
CA LYS A 28 -7.14 -10.68 -1.41
C LYS A 28 -8.17 -10.22 -2.44
N GLN A 29 -7.94 -9.08 -3.09
CA GLN A 29 -8.87 -8.58 -4.11
C GLN A 29 -8.88 -9.52 -5.32
N THR A 30 -10.05 -9.63 -5.96
CA THR A 30 -10.25 -10.50 -7.13
C THR A 30 -9.64 -9.94 -8.41
N LEU A 31 -9.28 -8.64 -8.42
CA LEU A 31 -8.60 -8.02 -9.55
C LEU A 31 -7.12 -8.46 -9.58
N PRO A 32 -6.62 -9.01 -10.70
CA PRO A 32 -5.23 -9.45 -10.81
C PRO A 32 -4.22 -8.33 -10.47
N LEU A 33 -3.14 -8.69 -9.77
CA LEU A 33 -2.09 -7.75 -9.32
C LEU A 33 -1.43 -6.96 -10.46
N ASP A 34 -1.39 -7.50 -11.68
CA ASP A 34 -0.84 -6.80 -12.83
C ASP A 34 -1.78 -5.72 -13.41
N GLN A 35 -3.04 -5.70 -12.96
CA GLN A 35 -4.07 -4.75 -13.37
C GLN A 35 -4.31 -3.62 -12.37
N TRP A 36 -3.60 -3.59 -11.24
CA TRP A 36 -3.66 -2.48 -10.31
C TRP A 36 -2.32 -2.17 -9.65
N GLU A 37 -2.26 -1.02 -8.99
CA GLU A 37 -1.12 -0.57 -8.21
C GLU A 37 -1.55 0.10 -6.91
N LEU A 38 -0.62 0.18 -5.96
CA LEU A 38 -0.79 0.95 -4.73
C LEU A 38 0.31 2.00 -4.62
N LEU A 39 -0.11 3.23 -4.35
CA LEU A 39 0.73 4.31 -3.87
C LEU A 39 0.46 4.52 -2.37
N LEU A 40 1.43 4.17 -1.53
CA LEU A 40 1.39 4.44 -0.10
C LEU A 40 2.19 5.71 0.20
N ILE A 41 1.48 6.76 0.63
CA ILE A 41 2.04 8.09 0.89
C ILE A 41 2.14 8.28 2.39
N ASP A 42 3.36 8.31 2.91
CA ASP A 42 3.65 8.70 4.28
C ASP A 42 3.76 10.24 4.38
N ASN A 43 2.84 10.87 5.10
CA ASN A 43 2.80 12.32 5.26
C ASN A 43 3.60 12.75 6.49
N ALA A 44 4.93 12.62 6.45
CA ALA A 44 5.84 13.01 7.51
C ALA A 44 5.55 12.32 8.87
N SER A 45 5.38 11.00 8.87
CA SER A 45 5.24 10.24 10.11
C SER A 45 6.52 10.28 10.94
N THR A 46 6.38 10.27 12.25
CA THR A 46 7.49 10.20 13.21
C THR A 46 7.63 8.83 13.86
N ASN A 47 6.65 7.93 13.65
CA ASN A 47 6.61 6.62 14.29
C ASN A 47 7.33 5.49 13.52
N GLY A 48 7.87 5.75 12.32
CA GLY A 48 8.65 4.78 11.56
C GLY A 48 7.85 3.62 10.96
N VAL A 49 6.52 3.60 11.10
CA VAL A 49 5.70 2.42 10.78
C VAL A 49 5.82 2.06 9.30
N VAL A 50 5.65 3.03 8.40
CA VAL A 50 5.69 2.78 6.94
C VAL A 50 7.05 2.22 6.50
N GLN A 51 8.15 2.70 7.10
CA GLN A 51 9.52 2.28 6.77
C GLN A 51 9.79 0.82 7.16
N THR A 52 9.07 0.29 8.15
CA THR A 52 9.22 -1.09 8.63
C THR A 52 8.29 -2.08 7.95
N MET A 53 7.38 -1.63 7.09
CA MET A 53 6.38 -2.52 6.48
C MET A 53 6.99 -3.37 5.36
N ASP A 54 6.65 -4.65 5.38
CA ASP A 54 6.84 -5.53 4.25
C ASP A 54 5.74 -5.27 3.21
N LEU A 55 6.15 -4.77 2.06
CA LEU A 55 5.28 -4.41 0.94
C LEU A 55 5.39 -5.45 -0.20
N ALA A 56 6.02 -6.59 0.05
CA ALA A 56 6.15 -7.67 -0.91
C ALA A 56 4.77 -8.09 -1.46
N GLY A 57 4.70 -8.27 -2.78
CA GLY A 57 3.48 -8.68 -3.48
C GLY A 57 2.53 -7.55 -3.87
N ILE A 58 2.85 -6.29 -3.57
CA ILE A 58 2.13 -5.12 -4.09
C ILE A 58 3.02 -4.45 -5.15
N ARG A 59 2.45 -4.22 -6.34
CA ARG A 59 3.16 -3.48 -7.39
C ARG A 59 3.25 -2.01 -6.99
N MET A 60 4.44 -1.57 -6.60
CA MET A 60 4.74 -0.17 -6.33
C MET A 60 5.33 0.50 -7.56
N ARG A 61 4.90 1.74 -7.82
CA ARG A 61 5.62 2.67 -8.69
C ARG A 61 6.30 3.71 -7.82
N THR A 62 7.62 3.78 -7.91
CA THR A 62 8.40 4.93 -7.50
C THR A 62 8.43 5.90 -8.68
N SER A 63 7.88 7.11 -8.53
CA SER A 63 8.13 8.21 -9.46
C SER A 63 9.47 8.84 -9.19
#